data_AF-A0ABD5AKP2-F1
#
_entry.id   AF-A0ABD5AKP2-F1
#
_cell.length_a   1.000
_cell.length_b   1.000
_cell.length_c   1.000
_cell.angle_alpha   90.00
_cell.angle_beta   90.00
_cell.angle_gamma   90.00
#
_symmetry.space_group_name_H-M   'P 1'
#
loop_
_entity.id
_entity.type
_entity.pdbx_description
1 polymer ?
#
loop_
_entity_poly.entity_id
_entity_poly.type
_entity_poly.pdbx_seq_one_letter_code
_entity_poly.pdbx_strand_id
1 'polypeptide(L)'
;MDKAIVVFSRKGLFQTTLSAIDVRSREHARKLWPLVSIDESRQIVTWVSPSFNNGKLRRRSHFRVLPHQHNYNPKMHFDEQENLRWRAVQESPEHQRAKELVALELSRRINSNLSMPWAFRDKDASDFTIEGDLLLGADKVIQEYPLSTPFGCQFRLDIAVLGPPVHTEPMVIGGIEIELGHAFDGRKALIGKSLGFPLISIDISEMTFDELTPEWANQVLTATTFNHEQGRRQTFIYLHDLLYPLYVQLPLFIDDERRHQFLIFADDNTLDKLADWMNKLAKKLNYANGEIAVAIVNAKNEKSYKMLERAGQVVGPDWYEFNNKRCLRLTVPRPKDSADLRSYRFHMTMARILLSHSDALVGYKYCNGIDNDHPEEDIWIKHHRNVVSNTLEKYHILPKRLAEPINRLIAVISSLQGENLD
;
A
#
# COMPACT_ATOMS: atom_id res chain seq x y z
N MET A 1 -6.91 -25.25 -7.30
CA MET A 1 -7.89 -24.39 -8.00
C MET A 1 -7.12 -23.42 -8.88
N ASP A 2 -7.58 -23.14 -10.10
CA ASP A 2 -6.85 -22.27 -11.02
C ASP A 2 -7.19 -20.80 -10.87
N LYS A 3 -8.27 -20.49 -10.15
CA LYS A 3 -8.73 -19.13 -9.90
C LYS A 3 -9.11 -18.94 -8.43
N ALA A 4 -9.05 -17.71 -7.97
CA ALA A 4 -9.48 -17.25 -6.64
C ALA A 4 -10.17 -15.90 -6.76
N ILE A 5 -10.89 -15.49 -5.71
CA ILE A 5 -11.47 -14.15 -5.61
C ILE A 5 -10.61 -13.33 -4.67
N VAL A 6 -10.26 -12.12 -5.08
CA VAL A 6 -9.66 -11.13 -4.19
C VAL A 6 -10.75 -10.64 -3.25
N VAL A 7 -10.57 -10.82 -1.93
CA VAL A 7 -11.59 -10.45 -0.96
C VAL A 7 -11.96 -8.98 -1.13
N PHE A 8 -10.96 -8.11 -1.27
CA PHE A 8 -11.18 -6.72 -1.62
C PHE A 8 -10.27 -6.26 -2.74
N SER A 9 -10.90 -5.70 -3.77
CA SER A 9 -10.24 -5.03 -4.87
C SER A 9 -10.76 -3.60 -5.00
N ARG A 10 -10.20 -2.85 -5.95
CA ARG A 10 -10.68 -1.50 -6.29
C ARG A 10 -12.13 -1.50 -6.78
N LYS A 11 -12.62 -2.64 -7.29
CA LYS A 11 -14.02 -2.83 -7.72
C LYS A 11 -14.95 -3.14 -6.56
N GLY A 12 -14.42 -3.36 -5.36
CA GLY A 12 -15.16 -3.65 -4.15
C GLY A 12 -15.01 -5.10 -3.68
N LEU A 13 -15.85 -5.46 -2.71
CA LEU A 13 -15.80 -6.74 -2.02
C LEU A 13 -16.22 -7.90 -2.93
N PHE A 14 -15.36 -8.91 -3.05
CA PHE A 14 -15.53 -10.12 -3.87
C PHE A 14 -15.78 -9.88 -5.38
N GLN A 15 -15.44 -8.70 -5.91
CA GLN A 15 -15.74 -8.33 -7.30
C GLN A 15 -14.65 -8.72 -8.30
N THR A 16 -13.49 -9.20 -7.85
CA THR A 16 -12.35 -9.48 -8.73
C THR A 16 -11.93 -10.92 -8.62
N THR A 17 -12.04 -11.63 -9.75
CA THR A 17 -11.48 -12.96 -9.92
C THR A 17 -10.06 -12.87 -10.47
N LEU A 18 -9.16 -13.67 -9.93
CA LEU A 18 -7.74 -13.72 -10.25
C LEU A 18 -7.37 -15.14 -10.72
N SER A 19 -6.65 -15.25 -11.83
CA SER A 19 -6.07 -16.52 -12.25
C SER A 19 -4.74 -16.79 -11.56
N ALA A 20 -4.47 -18.05 -11.23
CA ALA A 20 -3.22 -18.45 -10.57
C ALA A 20 -1.99 -18.21 -11.46
N ILE A 21 -2.17 -18.14 -12.78
CA ILE A 21 -1.10 -17.84 -13.75
C ILE A 21 -0.76 -16.34 -13.82
N ASP A 22 -1.69 -15.47 -13.41
CA ASP A 22 -1.49 -14.01 -13.43
C ASP A 22 -0.68 -13.53 -12.21
N VAL A 23 -0.53 -14.40 -11.21
CA VAL A 23 0.29 -14.16 -10.03
C VAL A 23 1.77 -14.36 -10.40
N ARG A 24 2.46 -13.21 -10.48
CA ARG A 24 3.83 -13.07 -10.99
C ARG A 24 4.90 -13.57 -10.00
N SER A 25 4.65 -13.48 -8.70
CA SER A 25 5.59 -13.87 -7.65
C SER A 25 4.86 -14.10 -6.33
N ARG A 26 5.57 -14.59 -5.30
CA ARG A 26 5.00 -14.76 -3.95
C ARG A 26 4.67 -13.42 -3.32
N GLU A 27 5.48 -12.40 -3.57
CA GLU A 27 5.30 -11.04 -3.05
C GLU A 27 4.09 -10.38 -3.69
N HIS A 28 3.90 -10.59 -5.00
CA HIS A 28 2.67 -10.22 -5.69
C HIS A 28 1.45 -10.95 -5.08
N ALA A 29 1.57 -12.25 -4.80
CA ALA A 29 0.50 -12.98 -4.11
C ALA A 29 0.16 -12.39 -2.72
N ARG A 30 1.17 -11.96 -1.95
CA ARG A 30 0.96 -11.28 -0.66
C ARG A 30 0.24 -9.94 -0.82
N LYS A 31 0.58 -9.15 -1.85
CA LYS A 31 -0.13 -7.88 -2.15
C LYS A 31 -1.63 -8.11 -2.43
N LEU A 32 -1.95 -9.21 -3.09
CA LEU A 32 -3.31 -9.60 -3.48
C LEU A 32 -4.09 -10.26 -2.33
N TRP A 33 -3.42 -10.79 -1.32
CA TRP A 33 -4.08 -11.44 -0.19
C TRP A 33 -4.87 -10.42 0.66
N PRO A 34 -6.05 -10.75 1.20
CA PRO A 34 -6.69 -12.07 1.23
C PRO A 34 -7.34 -12.51 -0.08
N LEU A 35 -7.22 -13.82 -0.32
CA LEU A 35 -7.82 -14.52 -1.44
C LEU A 35 -8.74 -15.61 -0.90
N VAL A 36 -9.87 -15.83 -1.58
CA VAL A 36 -10.83 -16.89 -1.25
C VAL A 36 -11.16 -17.76 -2.47
N SER A 37 -11.70 -18.96 -2.23
CA SER A 37 -12.24 -19.82 -3.27
C SER A 37 -13.40 -19.14 -4.01
N ILE A 38 -13.69 -19.62 -5.21
CA ILE A 38 -14.80 -19.12 -6.04
C ILE A 38 -16.14 -19.74 -5.64
N ASP A 39 -16.11 -20.88 -4.96
CA ASP A 39 -17.32 -21.51 -4.46
C ASP A 39 -18.02 -20.63 -3.41
N GLU A 40 -19.26 -20.98 -3.13
CA GLU A 40 -20.12 -20.26 -2.19
C GLU A 40 -19.53 -20.23 -0.78
N SER A 41 -18.72 -21.24 -0.43
CA SER A 41 -18.08 -21.34 0.89
C SER A 41 -16.94 -20.34 1.10
N ARG A 42 -16.41 -19.72 0.02
CA ARG A 42 -15.40 -18.64 0.07
C ARG A 42 -14.27 -18.90 1.07
N GLN A 43 -13.75 -20.12 1.05
CA GLN A 43 -12.65 -20.55 1.91
C GLN A 43 -11.37 -19.78 1.59
N ILE A 44 -10.62 -19.38 2.62
CA ILE A 44 -9.35 -18.67 2.41
C ILE A 44 -8.36 -19.57 1.67
N VAL A 45 -7.74 -19.02 0.65
CA VAL A 45 -6.73 -19.72 -0.16
C VAL A 45 -5.39 -18.99 -0.12
N THR A 46 -4.33 -19.76 -0.40
CA THR A 46 -3.01 -19.22 -0.69
C THR A 46 -2.57 -19.64 -2.09
N TRP A 47 -1.73 -18.83 -2.71
CA TRP A 47 -1.16 -19.12 -4.01
C TRP A 47 0.05 -20.04 -3.87
N VAL A 48 0.10 -21.06 -4.72
CA VAL A 48 1.19 -22.01 -4.81
C VAL A 48 1.95 -21.74 -6.10
N SER A 49 3.24 -21.40 -5.96
CA SER A 49 4.11 -21.13 -7.09
C SER A 49 4.30 -22.35 -7.99
N PRO A 50 4.53 -22.14 -9.31
CA PRO A 50 4.87 -23.24 -10.20
C PRO A 50 6.19 -23.88 -9.75
N SER A 51 6.37 -25.17 -10.04
CA SER A 51 7.63 -25.86 -9.81
C SER A 51 8.15 -26.47 -11.11
N PHE A 52 9.48 -26.43 -11.26
CA PHE A 52 10.19 -26.93 -12.44
C PHE A 52 11.16 -28.03 -12.00
N ASN A 53 11.33 -29.04 -12.85
CA ASN A 53 12.34 -30.08 -12.70
C ASN A 53 13.12 -30.15 -14.02
N ASN A 54 14.43 -29.92 -13.99
CA ASN A 54 15.30 -29.85 -15.17
C ASN A 54 14.73 -28.94 -16.27
N GLY A 55 14.25 -27.75 -15.89
CA GLY A 55 13.63 -26.78 -16.81
C GLY A 55 12.22 -27.15 -17.31
N LYS A 56 11.73 -28.38 -17.06
CA LYS A 56 10.36 -28.79 -17.42
C LYS A 56 9.40 -28.47 -16.28
N LEU A 57 8.26 -27.91 -16.63
CA LEU A 57 7.20 -27.62 -15.66
C LEU A 57 6.71 -28.92 -15.02
N ARG A 58 6.94 -29.08 -13.72
CA ARG A 58 6.44 -30.20 -12.92
C ARG A 58 5.07 -29.93 -12.34
N ARG A 59 4.82 -28.69 -11.92
CA ARG A 59 3.55 -28.27 -11.32
C ARG A 59 3.20 -26.86 -11.77
N ARG A 60 1.98 -26.70 -12.27
CA ARG A 60 1.40 -25.38 -12.57
C ARG A 60 1.11 -24.61 -11.28
N SER A 61 1.13 -23.29 -11.38
CA SER A 61 0.59 -22.42 -10.34
C SER A 61 -0.88 -22.76 -10.08
N HIS A 62 -1.28 -22.74 -8.82
CA HIS A 62 -2.66 -22.97 -8.41
C HIS A 62 -2.89 -22.35 -7.03
N PHE A 63 -4.16 -22.15 -6.67
CA PHE A 63 -4.58 -21.84 -5.32
C PHE A 63 -4.90 -23.10 -4.54
N ARG A 64 -4.51 -23.09 -3.28
CA ARG A 64 -4.76 -24.15 -2.30
C ARG A 64 -5.47 -23.54 -1.10
N VAL A 65 -6.53 -24.21 -0.64
CA VAL A 65 -7.24 -23.85 0.60
C VAL A 65 -6.27 -23.94 1.77
N LEU A 66 -6.26 -22.91 2.62
CA LEU A 66 -5.49 -22.95 3.86
C LEU A 66 -6.08 -24.03 4.78
N PRO A 67 -5.25 -24.77 5.55
CA PRO A 67 -5.76 -25.78 6.48
C PRO A 67 -6.83 -25.16 7.38
N HIS A 68 -8.00 -25.80 7.46
CA HIS A 68 -9.10 -25.33 8.29
C HIS A 68 -8.67 -25.32 9.76
N GLN A 69 -8.37 -24.15 10.29
CA GLN A 69 -8.59 -23.89 11.70
C GLN A 69 -9.99 -23.29 11.75
N HIS A 70 -10.94 -23.99 12.37
CA HIS A 70 -12.36 -23.61 12.43
C HIS A 70 -12.65 -22.26 13.13
N ASN A 71 -11.64 -21.41 13.35
CA ASN A 71 -11.71 -20.06 13.91
C ASN A 71 -10.40 -19.30 13.60
N TYR A 72 -10.08 -19.10 12.31
CA TYR A 72 -8.96 -18.24 11.95
C TYR A 72 -9.31 -16.79 12.28
N ASN A 73 -8.83 -16.34 13.43
CA ASN A 73 -8.81 -14.94 13.77
C ASN A 73 -7.47 -14.36 13.30
N PRO A 74 -7.45 -13.51 12.26
CA PRO A 74 -6.21 -12.94 11.74
C PRO A 74 -5.40 -12.24 12.83
N LYS A 75 -6.08 -11.61 13.80
CA LYS A 75 -5.46 -10.94 14.93
C LYS A 75 -4.77 -11.93 15.88
N MET A 76 -5.46 -12.99 16.31
CA MET A 76 -4.85 -13.99 17.19
C MET A 76 -3.68 -14.69 16.51
N HIS A 77 -3.83 -15.04 15.24
CA HIS A 77 -2.75 -15.63 14.46
C HIS A 77 -1.54 -14.69 14.35
N PHE A 78 -1.79 -13.40 14.16
CA PHE A 78 -0.75 -12.37 14.14
C PHE A 78 -0.01 -12.30 15.48
N ASP A 79 -0.75 -12.19 16.59
CA ASP A 79 -0.19 -12.10 17.93
C ASP A 79 0.59 -13.37 18.29
N GLU A 80 0.10 -14.55 17.91
CA GLU A 80 0.82 -15.83 18.09
C GLU A 80 2.14 -15.84 17.33
N GLN A 81 2.15 -15.44 16.05
CA GLN A 81 3.37 -15.40 15.26
C GLN A 81 4.40 -14.41 15.79
N GLU A 82 3.98 -13.21 16.20
CA GLU A 82 4.87 -12.24 16.83
C GLU A 82 5.40 -12.77 18.16
N ASN A 83 4.55 -13.35 19.00
CA ASN A 83 4.99 -13.98 20.25
C ASN A 83 5.96 -15.14 20.00
N LEU A 84 5.77 -15.93 18.95
CA LEU A 84 6.71 -16.97 18.53
C LEU A 84 8.03 -16.36 18.06
N ARG A 85 8.02 -15.27 17.28
CA ARG A 85 9.23 -14.53 16.89
C ARG A 85 9.96 -13.95 18.12
N TRP A 86 9.24 -13.50 19.14
CA TRP A 86 9.80 -13.05 20.42
C TRP A 86 10.41 -14.19 21.24
N ARG A 87 9.80 -15.39 21.20
CA ARG A 87 10.22 -16.57 21.95
C ARG A 87 11.27 -17.41 21.22
N ALA A 88 11.37 -17.30 19.90
CA ALA A 88 12.37 -17.98 19.09
C ALA A 88 13.75 -17.49 19.52
N VAL A 89 14.48 -18.33 20.24
CA VAL A 89 15.73 -17.99 20.93
C VAL A 89 16.88 -17.66 19.98
N GLN A 90 16.79 -17.96 18.68
CA GLN A 90 17.85 -17.65 17.71
C GLN A 90 17.27 -17.23 16.36
N GLU A 91 17.29 -15.92 16.10
CA GLU A 91 17.39 -15.40 14.74
C GLU A 91 18.60 -16.07 14.05
N SER A 92 18.47 -16.49 12.79
CA SER A 92 19.60 -17.09 12.08
C SER A 92 20.76 -16.10 11.97
N PRO A 93 22.03 -16.54 12.03
CA PRO A 93 23.18 -15.67 11.84
C PRO A 93 23.11 -14.85 10.54
N GLU A 94 22.59 -15.43 9.46
CA GLU A 94 22.42 -14.78 8.16
C GLU A 94 21.44 -13.61 8.23
N HIS A 95 20.23 -13.84 8.77
CA HIS A 95 19.23 -12.79 8.94
C HIS A 95 19.72 -11.65 9.84
N GLN A 96 20.36 -11.97 10.97
CA GLN A 96 20.94 -10.96 11.85
C GLN A 96 22.02 -10.15 11.11
N ARG A 97 22.95 -10.84 10.42
CA ARG A 97 24.04 -10.19 9.68
C ARG A 97 23.53 -9.29 8.57
N ALA A 98 22.55 -9.76 7.79
CA ALA A 98 21.90 -9.00 6.73
C ALA A 98 21.25 -7.72 7.28
N LYS A 99 20.48 -7.85 8.36
CA LYS A 99 19.81 -6.72 9.04
C LYS A 99 20.82 -5.68 9.52
N GLU A 100 21.89 -6.12 10.17
CA GLU A 100 22.97 -5.24 10.66
C GLU A 100 23.66 -4.49 9.51
N LEU A 101 24.06 -5.19 8.45
CA LEU A 101 24.75 -4.60 7.31
C LEU A 101 23.86 -3.59 6.58
N VAL A 102 22.59 -3.91 6.35
CA VAL A 102 21.65 -2.99 5.71
C VAL A 102 21.41 -1.75 6.58
N ALA A 103 21.22 -1.92 7.89
CA ALA A 103 21.03 -0.78 8.79
C ALA A 103 22.27 0.13 8.86
N LEU A 104 23.47 -0.46 8.85
CA LEU A 104 24.73 0.28 8.80
C LEU A 104 24.88 1.07 7.50
N GLU A 105 24.57 0.46 6.36
CA GLU A 105 24.65 1.13 5.06
C GLU A 105 23.64 2.28 4.95
N LEU A 106 22.39 2.09 5.41
CA LEU A 106 21.40 3.18 5.48
C LEU A 106 21.89 4.32 6.38
N SER A 107 22.43 3.99 7.56
CA SER A 107 22.97 5.00 8.49
C SER A 107 24.14 5.77 7.87
N ARG A 108 25.05 5.07 7.17
CA ARG A 108 26.15 5.68 6.43
C ARG A 108 25.63 6.64 5.36
N ARG A 109 24.59 6.26 4.61
CA ARG A 109 23.96 7.10 3.60
C ARG A 109 23.35 8.37 4.20
N ILE A 110 22.59 8.26 5.28
CA ILE A 110 22.06 9.44 6.01
C ILE A 110 23.21 10.36 6.44
N ASN A 111 24.24 9.83 7.10
CA ASN A 111 25.37 10.62 7.58
C ASN A 111 26.18 11.28 6.46
N SER A 112 26.15 10.68 5.27
CA SER A 112 26.85 11.19 4.07
C SER A 112 25.95 12.00 3.14
N ASN A 113 24.69 12.26 3.54
CA ASN A 113 23.66 12.89 2.72
C ASN A 113 23.49 12.23 1.33
N LEU A 114 23.51 10.90 1.30
CA LEU A 114 23.30 10.09 0.10
C LEU A 114 21.85 9.61 0.04
N SER A 115 21.25 9.74 -1.14
CA SER A 115 19.90 9.23 -1.44
C SER A 115 19.84 7.70 -1.44
N MET A 116 18.63 7.17 -1.23
CA MET A 116 18.28 5.78 -1.56
C MET A 116 17.03 5.77 -2.46
N PRO A 117 17.20 6.06 -3.76
CA PRO A 117 16.08 6.01 -4.70
C PRO A 117 15.54 4.59 -4.83
N TRP A 118 14.25 4.48 -5.10
CA TRP A 118 13.57 3.23 -5.42
C TRP A 118 12.54 3.47 -6.52
N ALA A 119 12.30 2.46 -7.36
CA ALA A 119 11.37 2.59 -8.49
C ALA A 119 10.74 1.26 -8.90
N PHE A 120 9.45 1.31 -9.24
CA PHE A 120 8.76 0.18 -9.86
C PHE A 120 7.58 0.64 -10.72
N ARG A 121 7.11 -0.27 -11.60
CA ARG A 121 5.90 -0.05 -12.38
C ARG A 121 4.82 -1.03 -11.96
N ASP A 122 3.72 -0.51 -11.42
CA ASP A 122 2.50 -1.29 -11.20
C ASP A 122 1.60 -1.17 -12.43
N LYS A 123 1.76 -2.11 -13.36
CA LYS A 123 0.99 -2.15 -14.62
C LYS A 123 -0.51 -2.31 -14.39
N ASP A 124 -0.91 -2.80 -13.23
CA ASP A 124 -2.32 -2.98 -12.90
C ASP A 124 -2.92 -1.71 -12.32
N ALA A 125 -2.14 -0.65 -12.09
CA ALA A 125 -2.57 0.61 -11.49
C ALA A 125 -2.30 1.86 -12.35
N SER A 126 -1.17 1.87 -13.06
CA SER A 126 -0.70 3.04 -13.82
C SER A 126 0.20 2.63 -14.99
N ASP A 127 0.14 3.41 -16.05
CA ASP A 127 1.13 3.34 -17.13
C ASP A 127 2.45 4.03 -16.79
N PHE A 128 2.50 4.78 -15.69
CA PHE A 128 3.65 5.57 -15.26
C PHE A 128 4.43 4.89 -14.13
N THR A 129 5.71 5.21 -14.03
CA THR A 129 6.57 4.68 -12.96
C THR A 129 6.23 5.33 -11.63
N ILE A 130 6.32 4.55 -10.57
CA ILE A 130 6.22 5.00 -9.19
C ILE A 130 7.65 5.04 -8.64
N GLU A 131 8.08 6.23 -8.22
CA GLU A 131 9.47 6.51 -7.86
C GLU A 131 9.53 7.36 -6.59
N GLY A 132 10.51 7.09 -5.74
CA GLY A 132 10.74 7.84 -4.52
C GLY A 132 12.15 7.64 -3.98
N ASP A 133 12.43 8.20 -2.81
CA ASP A 133 13.67 8.03 -2.07
C ASP A 133 13.35 7.63 -0.63
N LEU A 134 13.84 6.47 -0.19
CA LEU A 134 13.55 5.93 1.14
C LEU A 134 14.16 6.78 2.25
N LEU A 135 15.24 7.50 1.95
CA LEU A 135 15.97 8.34 2.91
C LEU A 135 15.55 9.82 2.86
N LEU A 136 14.53 10.17 2.07
CA LEU A 136 14.08 11.55 1.94
C LEU A 136 13.51 12.08 3.26
N GLY A 137 14.27 12.98 3.91
CA GLY A 137 13.91 13.52 5.21
C GLY A 137 14.16 12.57 6.38
N ALA A 138 14.97 11.52 6.18
CA ALA A 138 15.42 10.63 7.25
C ALA A 138 16.43 11.35 8.16
N ASP A 139 16.37 11.04 9.45
CA ASP A 139 17.40 11.43 10.42
C ASP A 139 17.95 10.23 11.21
N LYS A 140 17.27 9.08 11.18
CA LYS A 140 17.63 7.93 11.99
C LYS A 140 17.24 6.60 11.36
N VAL A 141 18.05 5.58 11.61
CA VAL A 141 17.73 4.18 11.32
C VAL A 141 17.66 3.43 12.64
N ILE A 142 16.63 2.62 12.83
CA ILE A 142 16.46 1.78 14.03
C ILE A 142 16.17 0.36 13.59
N GLN A 143 16.89 -0.61 14.15
CA GLN A 143 16.56 -2.02 13.98
C GLN A 143 15.47 -2.45 14.96
N GLU A 144 14.66 -3.43 14.57
CA GLU A 144 13.64 -4.06 15.42
C GLU A 144 12.62 -3.05 15.99
N TYR A 145 12.17 -2.13 15.14
CA TYR A 145 11.29 -1.04 15.55
C TYR A 145 9.84 -1.50 15.68
N PRO A 146 9.20 -1.31 16.85
CA PRO A 146 7.82 -1.72 17.06
C PRO A 146 6.82 -0.75 16.40
N LEU A 147 5.80 -1.30 15.77
CA LEU A 147 4.67 -0.59 15.18
C LEU A 147 3.36 -1.12 15.76
N SER A 148 2.50 -0.22 16.19
CA SER A 148 1.11 -0.56 16.47
C SER A 148 0.33 -0.62 15.15
N THR A 149 -0.31 -1.76 14.89
CA THR A 149 -1.18 -1.92 13.73
C THR A 149 -2.60 -1.42 14.06
N PRO A 150 -3.37 -0.95 13.06
CA PRO A 150 -4.77 -0.53 13.26
C PRO A 150 -5.69 -1.58 13.86
N PHE A 151 -5.32 -2.85 13.73
CA PHE A 151 -6.10 -3.99 14.23
C PHE A 151 -5.64 -4.49 15.60
N GLY A 152 -4.80 -3.70 16.27
CA GLY A 152 -4.47 -3.88 17.69
C GLY A 152 -3.40 -4.94 17.94
N CYS A 153 -2.51 -5.18 16.97
CA CYS A 153 -1.32 -6.01 17.15
C CYS A 153 -0.05 -5.15 17.11
N GLN A 154 1.05 -5.68 17.63
CA GLN A 154 2.37 -5.07 17.46
C GLN A 154 3.15 -5.79 16.38
N PHE A 155 3.64 -5.05 15.39
CA PHE A 155 4.54 -5.56 14.36
C PHE A 155 5.95 -5.04 14.60
N ARG A 156 6.96 -5.89 14.52
CA ARG A 156 8.36 -5.47 14.65
C ARG A 156 9.03 -5.41 13.28
N LEU A 157 9.29 -4.19 12.82
CA LEU A 157 10.07 -3.94 11.60
C LEU A 157 11.52 -4.33 11.83
N ASP A 158 12.12 -5.10 10.91
CA ASP A 158 13.55 -5.44 11.02
C ASP A 158 14.40 -4.17 11.01
N ILE A 159 14.08 -3.23 10.12
CA ILE A 159 14.73 -1.93 10.02
C ILE A 159 13.69 -0.86 9.72
N ALA A 160 13.59 0.16 10.57
CA ALA A 160 12.81 1.36 10.32
C ALA A 160 13.72 2.53 9.96
N VAL A 161 13.32 3.26 8.91
CA VAL A 161 13.86 4.58 8.60
C VAL A 161 12.92 5.61 9.20
N LEU A 162 13.46 6.45 10.08
CA LEU A 162 12.72 7.46 10.80
C LEU A 162 13.12 8.86 10.32
N GLY A 163 12.14 9.75 10.36
CA GLY A 163 12.31 11.18 10.17
C GLY A 163 11.71 11.97 11.33
N PRO A 164 11.87 13.29 11.30
CA PRO A 164 11.53 14.14 12.43
C PRO A 164 10.02 14.13 12.72
N PRO A 165 9.62 14.23 14.01
CA PRO A 165 8.23 14.21 14.41
C PRO A 165 7.44 15.35 13.78
N VAL A 166 6.22 15.07 13.32
CA VAL A 166 5.26 16.12 12.95
C VAL A 166 4.59 16.70 14.20
N HIS A 167 4.41 15.88 15.23
CA HIS A 167 3.89 16.32 16.53
C HIS A 167 4.76 15.93 17.71
N THR A 168 4.84 14.63 18.03
CA THR A 168 5.52 14.12 19.22
C THR A 168 6.40 12.93 18.89
N GLU A 169 5.85 11.91 18.24
CA GLU A 169 6.59 10.69 17.87
C GLU A 169 7.34 10.84 16.55
N PRO A 170 8.53 10.23 16.41
CA PRO A 170 9.23 10.12 15.13
C PRO A 170 8.33 9.55 14.05
N MET A 171 8.46 10.07 12.84
CA MET A 171 7.71 9.59 11.69
C MET A 171 8.44 8.39 11.09
N VAL A 172 7.77 7.27 10.93
CA VAL A 172 8.30 6.16 10.13
C VAL A 172 8.11 6.52 8.67
N ILE A 173 9.22 6.73 7.96
CA ILE A 173 9.21 7.16 6.56
C ILE A 173 9.49 6.02 5.58
N GLY A 174 9.99 4.90 6.10
CA GLY A 174 10.25 3.70 5.33
C GLY A 174 10.56 2.53 6.24
N GLY A 175 10.41 1.32 5.72
CA GLY A 175 10.82 0.09 6.41
C GLY A 175 11.57 -0.84 5.48
N ILE A 176 12.45 -1.66 6.05
CA ILE A 176 13.07 -2.79 5.37
C ILE A 176 12.82 -4.05 6.19
N GLU A 177 12.41 -5.12 5.50
CA GLU A 177 12.22 -6.46 6.04
C GLU A 177 13.20 -7.41 5.35
N ILE A 178 13.95 -8.17 6.14
CA ILE A 178 14.81 -9.24 5.67
C ILE A 178 13.96 -10.53 5.65
N GLU A 179 14.05 -11.32 4.59
CA GLU A 179 13.31 -12.59 4.49
C GLU A 179 14.26 -13.77 4.43
N LEU A 180 14.09 -14.70 5.37
CA LEU A 180 14.76 -15.99 5.40
C LEU A 180 13.73 -17.11 5.18
N GLY A 181 13.55 -17.49 3.92
CA GLY A 181 12.56 -18.47 3.50
C GLY A 181 11.17 -17.86 3.29
N HIS A 182 10.37 -18.51 2.44
CA HIS A 182 9.09 -17.97 1.99
C HIS A 182 7.90 -18.82 2.43
N ALA A 183 7.74 -19.02 3.74
CA ALA A 183 6.42 -19.35 4.23
C ALA A 183 5.48 -18.18 3.89
N PHE A 184 4.31 -18.48 3.32
CA PHE A 184 3.31 -17.46 3.03
C PHE A 184 2.90 -16.80 4.35
N ASP A 185 3.21 -15.52 4.51
CA ASP A 185 2.89 -14.77 5.72
C ASP A 185 1.74 -13.79 5.47
N GLY A 186 0.50 -14.22 5.75
CA GLY A 186 -0.70 -13.38 5.70
C GLY A 186 -0.60 -12.13 6.58
N ARG A 187 0.27 -12.16 7.61
CA ARG A 187 0.64 -11.03 8.47
C ARG A 187 1.22 -9.88 7.67
N LYS A 188 2.27 -10.15 6.87
CA LYS A 188 2.95 -9.15 6.03
C LYS A 188 2.01 -8.54 5.00
N ALA A 189 1.08 -9.33 4.46
CA ALA A 189 0.05 -8.82 3.56
C ALA A 189 -0.85 -7.77 4.23
N LEU A 190 -1.34 -8.04 5.46
CA LEU A 190 -2.18 -7.09 6.22
C LEU A 190 -1.39 -5.85 6.65
N ILE A 191 -0.13 -6.02 7.03
CA ILE A 191 0.75 -4.90 7.33
C ILE A 191 0.88 -4.02 6.10
N GLY A 192 1.26 -4.57 4.95
CA GLY A 192 1.38 -3.80 3.70
C GLY A 192 0.10 -3.05 3.30
N LYS A 193 -1.09 -3.55 3.68
CA LYS A 193 -2.39 -2.88 3.50
C LYS A 193 -2.72 -1.79 4.53
N SER A 194 -1.90 -1.62 5.55
CA SER A 194 -2.10 -0.65 6.62
C SER A 194 -0.92 0.31 6.81
N LEU A 195 0.16 0.16 6.04
CA LEU A 195 1.31 1.04 6.09
C LEU A 195 1.06 2.37 5.37
N GLY A 196 1.37 3.47 6.07
CA GLY A 196 1.45 4.82 5.50
C GLY A 196 2.84 5.19 4.98
N PHE A 197 3.67 4.21 4.60
CA PHE A 197 5.05 4.39 4.09
C PHE A 197 5.50 3.22 3.20
N PRO A 198 6.54 3.39 2.34
CA PRO A 198 7.13 2.30 1.56
C PRO A 198 7.84 1.25 2.43
N LEU A 199 7.55 -0.03 2.19
CA LEU A 199 8.22 -1.16 2.82
C LEU A 199 8.98 -1.97 1.78
N ILE A 200 10.28 -2.14 1.96
CA ILE A 200 11.13 -2.91 1.06
C ILE A 200 11.42 -4.27 1.69
N SER A 201 11.10 -5.34 1.00
CA SER A 201 11.43 -6.70 1.39
C SER A 201 12.69 -7.15 0.66
N ILE A 202 13.66 -7.70 1.38
CA ILE A 202 14.92 -8.23 0.84
C ILE A 202 14.98 -9.72 1.16
N ASP A 203 14.93 -10.54 0.12
CA ASP A 203 15.05 -11.99 0.24
C ASP A 203 16.52 -12.43 0.28
N ILE A 204 16.88 -13.15 1.35
CA ILE A 204 18.20 -13.73 1.58
C ILE A 204 18.17 -15.26 1.62
N SER A 205 17.05 -15.89 1.22
CA SER A 205 16.84 -17.35 1.36
C SER A 205 17.90 -18.21 0.65
N GLU A 206 18.47 -17.71 -0.44
CA GLU A 206 19.48 -18.41 -1.24
C GLU A 206 20.91 -17.96 -0.93
N MET A 207 21.10 -17.16 0.13
CA MET A 207 22.39 -16.61 0.52
C MET A 207 23.03 -17.37 1.67
N THR A 208 24.34 -17.48 1.61
CA THR A 208 25.21 -17.96 2.69
C THR A 208 25.74 -16.79 3.52
N PHE A 209 26.22 -17.07 4.73
CA PHE A 209 26.77 -16.06 5.62
C PHE A 209 27.92 -15.25 4.99
N ASP A 210 28.81 -15.91 4.24
CA ASP A 210 29.99 -15.26 3.62
C ASP A 210 29.62 -14.34 2.46
N GLU A 211 28.45 -14.51 1.85
CA GLU A 211 27.94 -13.63 0.80
C GLU A 211 27.36 -12.31 1.36
N LEU A 212 27.11 -12.24 2.68
CA LEU A 212 26.57 -11.06 3.35
C LEU A 212 27.71 -10.11 3.74
N THR A 213 28.00 -9.17 2.85
CA THR A 213 29.07 -8.16 2.97
C THR A 213 28.55 -6.72 2.94
N PRO A 214 29.34 -5.71 3.35
CA PRO A 214 28.98 -4.30 3.16
C PRO A 214 28.71 -3.94 1.69
N GLU A 215 29.46 -4.52 0.77
CA GLU A 215 29.28 -4.34 -0.67
C GLU A 215 27.93 -4.89 -1.12
N TRP A 216 27.53 -6.08 -0.63
CA TRP A 216 26.20 -6.63 -0.86
C TRP A 216 25.10 -5.69 -0.35
N ALA A 217 25.22 -5.16 0.87
CA ALA A 217 24.22 -4.26 1.43
C ALA A 217 24.04 -2.99 0.58
N ASN A 218 25.13 -2.43 0.05
CA ASN A 218 25.05 -1.31 -0.89
C ASN A 218 24.38 -1.70 -2.22
N GLN A 219 24.72 -2.87 -2.76
CA GLN A 219 24.16 -3.37 -4.02
C GLN A 219 22.66 -3.64 -3.91
N VAL A 220 22.22 -4.35 -2.87
CA VAL A 220 20.82 -4.75 -2.70
C VAL A 220 19.90 -3.54 -2.50
N LEU A 221 20.36 -2.52 -1.77
CA LEU A 221 19.61 -1.27 -1.60
C LEU A 221 19.51 -0.49 -2.92
N THR A 222 20.53 -0.57 -3.78
CA THR A 222 20.55 0.11 -5.09
C THR A 222 19.77 -0.67 -6.15
N ALA A 223 19.62 -1.99 -6.03
CA ALA A 223 18.85 -2.82 -6.96
C ALA A 223 17.36 -2.44 -7.03
N THR A 224 16.86 -1.70 -6.04
CA THR A 224 15.46 -1.25 -5.92
C THR A 224 15.01 -0.31 -7.04
N THR A 225 15.91 0.22 -7.88
CA THR A 225 15.58 1.08 -9.02
C THR A 225 15.50 0.35 -10.37
N PHE A 226 15.86 -0.93 -10.45
CA PHE A 226 15.95 -1.66 -11.72
C PHE A 226 14.89 -2.77 -11.84
N ASN A 227 14.35 -2.93 -13.04
CA ASN A 227 13.58 -4.12 -13.41
C ASN A 227 14.56 -5.21 -13.84
N HIS A 228 14.70 -6.30 -13.09
CA HIS A 228 15.44 -7.47 -13.55
C HIS A 228 14.78 -8.02 -14.84
N GLU A 229 15.56 -8.31 -15.88
CA GLU A 229 15.03 -8.72 -17.20
C GLU A 229 14.17 -9.99 -17.13
N GLN A 230 14.49 -10.90 -16.20
CA GLN A 230 13.74 -12.13 -15.95
C GLN A 230 12.64 -11.98 -14.88
N GLY A 231 12.38 -10.77 -14.38
CA GLY A 231 11.33 -10.47 -13.39
C GLY A 231 11.55 -10.99 -11.97
N ARG A 232 12.68 -11.69 -11.71
CA ARG A 232 13.08 -12.12 -10.36
C ARG A 232 13.83 -10.99 -9.68
N ARG A 233 13.25 -10.39 -8.64
CA ARG A 233 13.94 -9.40 -7.80
C ARG A 233 14.14 -10.00 -6.41
N GLN A 234 15.36 -9.93 -5.88
CA GLN A 234 15.61 -10.16 -4.45
C GLN A 234 14.91 -9.08 -3.60
N THR A 235 14.65 -7.91 -4.19
CA THR A 235 13.96 -6.81 -3.52
C THR A 235 12.55 -6.59 -4.05
N PHE A 236 11.57 -6.55 -3.15
CA PHE A 236 10.19 -6.19 -3.49
C PHE A 236 9.75 -4.95 -2.72
N ILE A 237 9.03 -4.05 -3.38
CA ILE A 237 8.55 -2.80 -2.78
C ILE A 237 7.05 -2.93 -2.56
N TYR A 238 6.64 -2.91 -1.29
CA TYR A 238 5.25 -2.75 -0.88
C TYR A 238 4.96 -1.27 -0.69
N LEU A 239 4.01 -0.76 -1.48
CA LEU A 239 3.50 0.59 -1.35
C LEU A 239 1.98 0.53 -1.37
N HIS A 240 1.34 1.13 -0.37
CA HIS A 240 -0.12 1.23 -0.34
C HIS A 240 -0.61 2.17 -1.45
N ASP A 241 -1.72 1.83 -2.12
CA ASP A 241 -2.29 2.60 -3.24
C ASP A 241 -2.58 4.07 -2.86
N LEU A 242 -2.93 4.32 -1.59
CA LEU A 242 -3.08 5.66 -1.01
C LEU A 242 -1.86 6.58 -1.16
N LEU A 243 -0.66 6.02 -1.28
CA LEU A 243 0.58 6.77 -1.51
C LEU A 243 0.94 6.91 -2.99
N TYR A 244 0.23 6.26 -3.92
CA TYR A 244 0.58 6.37 -5.35
C TYR A 244 0.52 7.81 -5.86
N PRO A 245 -0.46 8.66 -5.48
CA PRO A 245 -0.46 10.06 -5.87
C PRO A 245 0.82 10.81 -5.50
N LEU A 246 1.48 10.43 -4.40
CA LEU A 246 2.71 11.06 -3.93
C LEU A 246 3.93 10.70 -4.79
N TYR A 247 3.98 9.48 -5.34
CA TYR A 247 5.18 8.90 -5.95
C TYR A 247 5.07 8.66 -7.46
N VAL A 248 3.88 8.76 -8.05
CA VAL A 248 3.71 8.58 -9.50
C VAL A 248 4.37 9.70 -10.29
N GLN A 249 5.10 9.35 -11.35
CA GLN A 249 5.75 10.32 -12.23
C GLN A 249 4.84 10.61 -13.44
N LEU A 250 3.93 11.57 -13.30
CA LEU A 250 3.05 11.99 -14.39
C LEU A 250 3.72 13.06 -15.27
N PRO A 251 3.84 12.85 -16.59
CA PRO A 251 4.32 13.88 -17.51
C PRO A 251 3.39 15.09 -17.59
N LEU A 252 3.94 16.28 -17.87
CA LEU A 252 3.17 17.52 -17.97
C LEU A 252 2.06 17.48 -19.05
N PHE A 253 2.23 16.72 -20.13
CA PHE A 253 1.19 16.57 -21.16
C PHE A 253 -0.02 15.75 -20.66
N ILE A 254 0.19 14.94 -19.61
CA ILE A 254 -0.86 14.18 -18.95
C ILE A 254 -1.56 15.04 -17.91
N ASP A 255 -0.84 15.82 -17.12
CA ASP A 255 -1.47 16.68 -16.12
C ASP A 255 -0.52 17.79 -15.67
N ASP A 256 -0.99 19.03 -15.73
CA ASP A 256 -0.30 20.21 -15.20
C ASP A 256 -0.90 20.68 -13.86
N GLU A 257 -1.95 20.00 -13.37
CA GLU A 257 -2.54 20.27 -12.06
C GLU A 257 -1.50 20.12 -10.95
N ARG A 258 -1.52 21.10 -10.03
CA ARG A 258 -0.58 21.20 -8.91
C ARG A 258 -1.20 20.78 -7.59
N ARG A 259 -2.43 20.28 -7.60
CA ARG A 259 -3.14 19.83 -6.41
C ARG A 259 -3.72 18.43 -6.59
N HIS A 260 -3.56 17.60 -5.58
CA HIS A 260 -4.28 16.35 -5.43
C HIS A 260 -5.64 16.61 -4.79
N GLN A 261 -6.64 15.81 -5.15
CA GLN A 261 -7.95 15.81 -4.48
C GLN A 261 -8.32 14.40 -4.01
N PHE A 262 -8.53 14.28 -2.70
CA PHE A 262 -8.99 13.06 -2.04
C PHE A 262 -10.46 13.21 -1.64
N LEU A 263 -11.20 12.11 -1.78
CA LEU A 263 -12.61 11.98 -1.42
C LEU A 263 -12.70 10.91 -0.33
N ILE A 264 -13.23 11.29 0.83
CA ILE A 264 -13.19 10.47 2.03
C ILE A 264 -14.61 10.27 2.53
N PHE A 265 -15.06 9.01 2.63
CA PHE A 265 -16.36 8.63 3.15
C PHE A 265 -16.20 7.83 4.43
N ALA A 266 -16.89 8.27 5.48
CA ALA A 266 -16.93 7.66 6.80
C ALA A 266 -18.20 8.17 7.53
N ASP A 267 -18.49 7.63 8.71
CA ASP A 267 -19.53 8.18 9.57
C ASP A 267 -19.26 9.66 9.94
N ASP A 268 -20.31 10.37 10.34
CA ASP A 268 -20.25 11.82 10.60
C ASP A 268 -19.17 12.20 11.63
N ASN A 269 -19.05 11.43 12.72
CA ASN A 269 -18.08 11.70 13.79
C ASN A 269 -16.64 11.52 13.27
N THR A 270 -16.41 10.46 12.50
CA THR A 270 -15.12 10.20 11.87
C THR A 270 -14.76 11.29 10.87
N LEU A 271 -15.71 11.77 10.06
CA LEU A 271 -15.47 12.86 9.11
C LEU A 271 -15.10 14.18 9.80
N ASP A 272 -15.81 14.56 10.87
CA ASP A 272 -15.51 15.78 11.63
C ASP A 272 -14.13 15.69 12.29
N LYS A 273 -13.82 14.55 12.90
CA LYS A 273 -12.51 14.26 13.51
C LYS A 273 -11.38 14.31 12.48
N LEU A 274 -11.57 13.71 11.30
CA LEU A 274 -10.59 13.75 10.22
C LEU A 274 -10.38 15.18 9.71
N ALA A 275 -11.43 15.96 9.53
CA ALA A 275 -11.32 17.36 9.11
C ALA A 275 -10.48 18.17 10.11
N ASP A 276 -10.74 18.01 11.42
CA ASP A 276 -9.95 18.64 12.47
C ASP A 276 -8.47 18.22 12.44
N TRP A 277 -8.21 16.93 12.26
CA TRP A 277 -6.85 16.41 12.18
C TRP A 277 -6.10 16.92 10.96
N MET A 278 -6.73 16.99 9.78
CA MET A 278 -6.10 17.53 8.56
C MET A 278 -5.78 19.02 8.71
N ASN A 279 -6.68 19.80 9.33
CA ASN A 279 -6.42 21.21 9.65
C ASN A 279 -5.26 21.37 10.65
N LYS A 280 -5.21 20.55 11.70
CA LYS A 280 -4.10 20.54 12.67
C LYS A 280 -2.78 20.15 12.01
N LEU A 281 -2.79 19.15 11.14
CA LEU A 281 -1.62 18.72 10.37
C LEU A 281 -1.10 19.85 9.47
N ALA A 282 -1.99 20.50 8.72
CA ALA A 282 -1.65 21.65 7.88
C ALA A 282 -0.99 22.76 8.69
N LYS A 283 -1.55 23.09 9.87
CA LYS A 283 -0.98 24.09 10.78
C LYS A 283 0.39 23.67 11.32
N LYS A 284 0.56 22.41 11.73
CA LYS A 284 1.83 21.89 12.27
C LYS A 284 2.95 21.90 11.24
N LEU A 285 2.61 21.70 9.97
CA LEU A 285 3.55 21.78 8.86
C LEU A 285 3.69 23.18 8.26
N ASN A 286 3.12 24.21 8.92
CA ASN A 286 3.21 25.62 8.52
C ASN A 286 2.71 25.87 7.08
N TYR A 287 1.58 25.28 6.71
CA TYR A 287 0.86 25.68 5.50
C TYR A 287 0.12 26.99 5.71
N ALA A 288 0.15 27.86 4.72
CA ALA A 288 -0.65 29.07 4.69
C ALA A 288 -2.13 28.74 4.43
N ASN A 289 -3.01 29.68 4.80
CA ASN A 289 -4.44 29.55 4.57
C ASN A 289 -4.74 29.33 3.07
N GLY A 290 -5.51 28.29 2.75
CA GLY A 290 -5.91 27.95 1.38
C GLY A 290 -4.95 27.02 0.62
N GLU A 291 -3.72 26.80 1.10
CA GLU A 291 -2.80 25.81 0.50
C GLU A 291 -3.35 24.38 0.67
N ILE A 292 -3.92 24.09 1.84
CA ILE A 292 -4.67 22.86 2.13
C ILE A 292 -6.14 23.24 2.26
N ALA A 293 -7.00 22.64 1.44
CA ALA A 293 -8.45 22.85 1.53
C ALA A 293 -9.12 21.61 2.11
N VAL A 294 -9.70 21.76 3.30
CA VAL A 294 -10.44 20.72 4.03
C VAL A 294 -11.91 21.11 4.02
N ALA A 295 -12.77 20.35 3.33
CA ALA A 295 -14.18 20.73 3.15
C ALA A 295 -15.12 19.54 3.32
N ILE A 296 -16.11 19.66 4.22
CA ILE A 296 -17.24 18.74 4.29
C ILE A 296 -18.26 19.11 3.20
N VAL A 297 -18.45 18.19 2.26
CA VAL A 297 -19.45 18.29 1.20
C VAL A 297 -20.75 17.66 1.72
N ASN A 298 -21.86 18.38 1.61
CA ASN A 298 -23.17 17.93 2.11
C ASN A 298 -24.19 17.86 0.97
N ALA A 299 -24.97 16.78 0.92
CA ALA A 299 -26.12 16.62 0.04
C ALA A 299 -27.36 17.27 0.67
N LYS A 300 -27.56 18.57 0.38
CA LYS A 300 -28.70 19.37 0.89
C LYS A 300 -29.90 19.41 -0.07
N ASN A 301 -29.67 19.11 -1.34
CA ASN A 301 -30.65 19.11 -2.43
C ASN A 301 -30.21 18.13 -3.53
N GLU A 302 -31.08 17.87 -4.49
CA GLU A 302 -30.85 16.89 -5.57
C GLU A 302 -29.54 17.14 -6.34
N LYS A 303 -29.20 18.40 -6.63
CA LYS A 303 -27.95 18.75 -7.32
C LYS A 303 -26.72 18.37 -6.48
N SER A 304 -26.70 18.74 -5.21
CA SER A 304 -25.61 18.39 -4.30
C SER A 304 -25.55 16.89 -3.98
N TYR A 305 -26.70 16.19 -4.00
CA TYR A 305 -26.75 14.74 -3.89
C TYR A 305 -26.09 14.07 -5.10
N LYS A 306 -26.40 14.49 -6.32
CA LYS A 306 -25.72 13.99 -7.54
C LYS A 306 -24.21 14.23 -7.51
N MET A 307 -23.76 15.36 -6.97
CA MET A 307 -22.32 15.62 -6.77
C MET A 307 -21.70 14.65 -5.75
N LEU A 308 -22.40 14.36 -4.65
CA LEU A 308 -21.97 13.39 -3.65
C LEU A 308 -21.94 11.97 -4.22
N GLU A 309 -22.96 11.58 -4.97
CA GLU A 309 -23.05 10.28 -5.66
C GLU A 309 -21.88 10.07 -6.62
N ARG A 310 -21.56 11.07 -7.47
CA ARG A 310 -20.39 11.02 -8.34
C ARG A 310 -19.08 10.87 -7.56
N ALA A 311 -18.97 11.51 -6.39
CA ALA A 311 -17.82 11.33 -5.50
C ALA A 311 -17.80 9.93 -4.86
N GLY A 312 -18.98 9.41 -4.50
CA GLY A 312 -19.18 8.06 -3.99
C GLY A 312 -18.73 6.99 -4.99
N GLN A 313 -19.11 7.13 -6.25
CA GLN A 313 -18.69 6.25 -7.34
C GLN A 313 -17.16 6.18 -7.53
N VAL A 314 -16.40 7.21 -7.12
CA VAL A 314 -14.92 7.17 -7.14
C VAL A 314 -14.38 6.29 -6.02
N VAL A 315 -15.01 6.26 -4.85
CA VAL A 315 -14.56 5.47 -3.69
C VAL A 315 -15.10 4.02 -3.70
N GLY A 316 -16.08 3.73 -4.55
CA GLY A 316 -16.58 2.38 -4.81
C GLY A 316 -18.10 2.24 -4.63
N PRO A 317 -18.69 1.09 -5.02
CA PRO A 317 -20.15 0.92 -5.05
C PRO A 317 -20.81 0.97 -3.67
N ASP A 318 -20.07 0.66 -2.61
CA ASP A 318 -20.46 0.56 -1.20
C ASP A 318 -20.40 1.90 -0.44
N TRP A 319 -20.13 3.02 -1.12
CA TRP A 319 -19.97 4.34 -0.49
C TRP A 319 -21.18 4.79 0.33
N TYR A 320 -22.39 4.41 -0.09
CA TYR A 320 -23.64 4.81 0.56
C TYR A 320 -23.80 4.17 1.95
N GLU A 321 -23.15 3.02 2.19
CA GLU A 321 -23.12 2.33 3.49
C GLU A 321 -22.30 3.11 4.52
N PHE A 322 -21.31 3.87 4.05
CA PHE A 322 -20.48 4.73 4.89
C PHE A 322 -21.17 6.05 5.17
N ASN A 323 -21.58 6.75 4.11
CA ASN A 323 -22.28 8.03 4.25
C ASN A 323 -22.94 8.48 2.95
N ASN A 324 -24.27 8.41 2.90
CA ASN A 324 -25.04 8.90 1.75
C ASN A 324 -25.45 10.38 1.84
N LYS A 325 -24.96 11.11 2.86
CA LYS A 325 -25.33 12.52 3.10
C LYS A 325 -24.14 13.48 3.01
N ARG A 326 -22.94 13.03 3.36
CA ARG A 326 -21.75 13.86 3.38
C ARG A 326 -20.47 13.08 3.12
N CYS A 327 -19.46 13.80 2.64
CA CYS A 327 -18.09 13.30 2.54
C CYS A 327 -17.09 14.41 2.87
N LEU A 328 -15.87 14.03 3.22
CA LEU A 328 -14.75 14.96 3.34
C LEU A 328 -14.02 15.04 2.00
N ARG A 329 -13.94 16.24 1.44
CA ARG A 329 -13.09 16.55 0.29
C ARG A 329 -11.85 17.27 0.77
N LEU A 330 -10.69 16.68 0.47
CA LEU A 330 -9.39 17.20 0.86
C LEU A 330 -8.58 17.54 -0.40
N THR A 331 -8.15 18.79 -0.54
CA THR A 331 -7.34 19.24 -1.67
C THR A 331 -6.00 19.77 -1.20
N VAL A 332 -4.92 19.09 -1.59
CA VAL A 332 -3.56 19.29 -1.08
C VAL A 332 -2.60 19.55 -2.24
N PRO A 333 -1.49 20.28 -2.05
CA PRO A 333 -0.51 20.46 -3.11
C PRO A 333 0.17 19.14 -3.47
N ARG A 334 0.56 19.01 -4.73
CA ARG A 334 1.54 18.01 -5.16
C ARG A 334 2.93 18.43 -4.69
N PRO A 335 3.82 17.48 -4.35
CA PRO A 335 5.23 17.82 -4.17
C PRO A 335 5.76 18.50 -5.43
N LYS A 336 6.48 19.61 -5.26
CA LYS A 336 7.04 20.37 -6.38
C LYS A 336 8.24 19.67 -7.01
N ASP A 337 9.02 19.00 -6.16
CA ASP A 337 10.24 18.28 -6.49
C ASP A 337 10.57 17.32 -5.33
N SER A 338 11.66 16.58 -5.48
CA SER A 338 12.17 15.64 -4.47
C SER A 338 12.68 16.33 -3.20
N ALA A 339 12.77 17.66 -3.14
CA ALA A 339 13.18 18.41 -1.95
C ALA A 339 12.00 18.97 -1.14
N ASP A 340 10.75 18.85 -1.61
CA ASP A 340 9.56 19.33 -0.92
C ASP A 340 9.14 18.44 0.27
N LEU A 341 10.01 18.40 1.29
CA LEU A 341 9.82 17.63 2.52
C LEU A 341 8.50 17.96 3.23
N ARG A 342 8.02 19.21 3.12
CA ARG A 342 6.77 19.63 3.74
C ARG A 342 5.58 18.86 3.16
N SER A 343 5.51 18.78 1.82
CA SER A 343 4.47 18.03 1.12
C SER A 343 4.58 16.53 1.37
N TYR A 344 5.78 15.95 1.29
CA TYR A 344 6.00 14.52 1.60
C TYR A 344 5.51 14.18 3.01
N ARG A 345 5.90 14.96 4.02
CA ARG A 345 5.47 14.76 5.41
C ARG A 345 3.96 14.88 5.57
N PHE A 346 3.31 15.80 4.86
CA PHE A 346 1.84 15.92 4.88
C PHE A 346 1.18 14.65 4.35
N HIS A 347 1.56 14.21 3.13
CA HIS A 347 0.95 13.05 2.47
C HIS A 347 1.15 11.75 3.25
N MET A 348 2.36 11.51 3.77
CA MET A 348 2.63 10.32 4.58
C MET A 348 1.87 10.30 5.90
N THR A 349 1.80 11.45 6.58
CA THR A 349 1.04 11.56 7.83
C THR A 349 -0.46 11.43 7.58
N MET A 350 -0.97 12.03 6.51
CA MET A 350 -2.36 11.87 6.05
C MET A 350 -2.67 10.40 5.76
N ALA A 351 -1.80 9.70 5.03
CA ALA A 351 -1.99 8.29 4.73
C ALA A 351 -2.04 7.44 6.01
N ARG A 352 -1.13 7.67 6.96
CA ARG A 352 -1.15 6.98 8.27
C ARG A 352 -2.42 7.26 9.06
N ILE A 353 -2.90 8.51 9.09
CA ILE A 353 -4.16 8.86 9.74
C ILE A 353 -5.32 8.08 9.11
N LEU A 354 -5.41 8.07 7.78
CA LEU A 354 -6.52 7.45 7.07
C LEU A 354 -6.50 5.92 7.17
N LEU A 355 -5.33 5.29 7.11
CA LEU A 355 -5.18 3.83 7.14
C LEU A 355 -5.21 3.26 8.56
N SER A 356 -4.67 3.99 9.53
CA SER A 356 -4.45 3.46 10.89
C SER A 356 -5.41 3.99 11.94
N HIS A 357 -6.07 5.12 11.70
CA HIS A 357 -6.84 5.84 12.72
C HIS A 357 -8.26 6.22 12.28
N SER A 358 -8.74 5.68 11.16
CA SER A 358 -10.12 5.86 10.70
C SER A 358 -10.64 4.65 9.94
N ASP A 359 -11.95 4.41 10.05
CA ASP A 359 -12.67 3.48 9.18
C ASP A 359 -13.27 4.26 8.01
N ALA A 360 -12.43 4.65 7.06
CA ALA A 360 -12.82 5.45 5.91
C ALA A 360 -12.55 4.75 4.57
N LEU A 361 -13.47 4.93 3.62
CA LEU A 361 -13.17 4.76 2.20
C LEU A 361 -12.45 6.00 1.69
N VAL A 362 -11.41 5.80 0.89
CA VAL A 362 -10.64 6.89 0.28
C VAL A 362 -10.55 6.68 -1.21
N GLY A 363 -10.98 7.68 -1.97
CA GLY A 363 -10.73 7.77 -3.39
C GLY A 363 -10.00 9.05 -3.76
N TYR A 364 -9.66 9.14 -5.03
CA TYR A 364 -8.76 10.14 -5.56
C TYR A 364 -9.23 10.63 -6.91
N LYS A 365 -9.05 11.94 -7.13
CA LYS A 365 -9.14 12.56 -8.44
C LYS A 365 -7.78 13.11 -8.79
N TYR A 366 -7.25 12.68 -9.93
CA TYR A 366 -5.93 13.12 -10.36
C TYR A 366 -5.91 14.61 -10.66
N CYS A 367 -6.89 15.12 -11.42
CA CYS A 367 -7.02 16.54 -11.71
C CYS A 367 -8.28 17.13 -11.05
N ASN A 368 -8.28 18.41 -10.69
CA ASN A 368 -9.47 19.06 -10.16
C ASN A 368 -10.55 19.19 -11.24
N GLY A 369 -11.81 19.04 -10.84
CA GLY A 369 -12.95 19.23 -11.74
C GLY A 369 -13.21 18.09 -12.72
N ILE A 370 -12.42 17.01 -12.71
CA ILE A 370 -12.72 15.83 -13.51
C ILE A 370 -14.02 15.16 -13.03
N ASP A 371 -14.87 14.79 -13.98
CA ASP A 371 -16.07 13.99 -13.76
C ASP A 371 -15.74 12.49 -13.90
N ASN A 372 -16.48 11.65 -13.19
CA ASN A 372 -16.35 10.20 -13.26
C ASN A 372 -17.29 9.65 -14.33
N ASP A 373 -16.97 9.89 -15.60
CA ASP A 373 -17.85 9.51 -16.72
C ASP A 373 -17.92 7.99 -16.96
N HIS A 374 -16.97 7.25 -16.39
CA HIS A 374 -16.84 5.79 -16.52
C HIS A 374 -16.81 5.11 -15.14
N PRO A 375 -17.89 5.15 -14.34
CA PRO A 375 -17.91 4.62 -12.97
C PRO A 375 -17.60 3.11 -12.87
N GLU A 376 -17.75 2.36 -13.96
CA GLU A 376 -17.39 0.95 -14.10
C GLU A 376 -15.88 0.68 -14.11
N GLU A 377 -15.08 1.68 -14.49
CA GLU A 377 -13.62 1.60 -14.51
C GLU A 377 -13.05 1.95 -13.14
N ASP A 378 -12.09 1.17 -12.66
CA ASP A 378 -11.43 1.37 -11.37
C ASP A 378 -10.17 2.25 -11.43
N ILE A 379 -9.77 2.62 -12.65
CA ILE A 379 -8.61 3.47 -12.95
C ILE A 379 -9.04 4.69 -13.76
N TRP A 380 -8.42 5.84 -13.48
CA TRP A 380 -8.57 7.03 -14.32
C TRP A 380 -7.88 6.85 -15.66
N ILE A 381 -8.63 7.05 -16.74
CA ILE A 381 -8.12 6.96 -18.11
C ILE A 381 -8.07 8.36 -18.71
N LYS A 382 -6.92 8.75 -19.27
CA LYS A 382 -6.79 9.97 -20.08
C LYS A 382 -6.57 9.59 -21.54
N HIS A 383 -7.36 10.21 -22.42
CA HIS A 383 -7.12 10.18 -23.86
C HIS A 383 -6.32 11.41 -24.27
N HIS A 384 -5.23 11.21 -25.00
CA HIS A 384 -4.36 12.28 -25.47
C HIS A 384 -4.10 12.10 -26.97
N ARG A 385 -4.28 13.16 -27.75
CA ARG A 385 -4.01 13.12 -29.20
C ARG A 385 -2.55 13.47 -29.43
N ASN A 386 -1.79 12.50 -29.91
CA ASN A 386 -0.42 12.74 -30.32
C ASN A 386 -0.42 13.49 -31.66
N VAL A 387 0.08 14.73 -31.64
CA VAL A 387 0.05 15.63 -32.80
C VAL A 387 0.97 15.13 -33.93
N VAL A 388 2.05 14.41 -33.59
CA VAL A 388 3.04 13.93 -34.56
C VAL A 388 2.54 12.70 -35.31
N SER A 389 2.00 11.72 -34.59
CA SER A 389 1.49 10.48 -35.18
C SER A 389 0.01 10.56 -35.61
N ASN A 390 -0.69 11.64 -35.23
CA ASN A 390 -2.13 11.81 -35.39
C ASN A 390 -2.96 10.65 -34.80
N THR A 391 -2.43 9.97 -33.78
CA THR A 391 -3.10 8.87 -33.08
C THR A 391 -3.69 9.35 -31.76
N LEU A 392 -4.84 8.80 -31.40
CA LEU A 392 -5.39 8.95 -30.06
C LEU A 392 -4.78 7.88 -29.16
N GLU A 393 -3.99 8.30 -28.19
CA GLU A 393 -3.35 7.43 -27.20
C GLU A 393 -4.20 7.40 -25.93
N LYS A 394 -4.22 6.23 -25.26
CA LYS A 394 -4.92 5.98 -24.01
C LYS A 394 -3.89 5.75 -22.91
N TYR A 395 -4.03 6.45 -21.78
CA TYR A 395 -3.15 6.34 -20.63
C TYR A 395 -3.93 6.00 -19.36
N HIS A 396 -3.51 4.97 -18.65
CA HIS A 396 -3.95 4.65 -17.30
C HIS A 396 -3.18 5.51 -16.30
N ILE A 397 -3.89 6.42 -15.62
CA ILE A 397 -3.27 7.43 -14.76
C ILE A 397 -3.02 6.85 -13.37
N LEU A 398 -4.08 6.66 -12.59
CA LEU A 398 -4.04 6.16 -11.22
C LEU A 398 -5.39 5.54 -10.85
N PRO A 399 -5.43 4.65 -9.83
CA PRO A 399 -6.67 4.12 -9.30
C PRO A 399 -7.62 5.21 -8.78
N LYS A 400 -8.93 4.96 -8.91
CA LYS A 400 -9.99 5.82 -8.36
C LYS A 400 -10.16 5.61 -6.86
N ARG A 401 -10.33 4.35 -6.45
CA ARG A 401 -10.36 3.90 -5.04
C ARG A 401 -8.94 3.60 -4.60
N LEU A 402 -8.48 4.28 -3.56
CA LEU A 402 -7.11 4.17 -3.04
C LEU A 402 -7.01 3.40 -1.72
N ALA A 403 -8.04 3.46 -0.88
CA ALA A 403 -8.02 2.79 0.40
C ALA A 403 -9.43 2.41 0.88
N GLU A 404 -9.44 1.45 1.78
CA GLU A 404 -10.62 1.00 2.51
C GLU A 404 -10.25 0.67 3.96
N PRO A 405 -11.24 0.57 4.86
CA PRO A 405 -10.98 0.23 6.25
C PRO A 405 -10.42 -1.18 6.41
N ILE A 406 -9.22 -1.29 6.98
CA ILE A 406 -8.60 -2.57 7.33
C ILE A 406 -9.44 -3.36 8.36
N ASN A 407 -10.18 -2.69 9.23
CA ASN A 407 -11.07 -3.36 10.18
C ASN A 407 -12.23 -4.08 9.49
N ARG A 408 -12.74 -3.50 8.39
CA ARG A 408 -13.74 -4.18 7.55
C ARG A 408 -13.14 -5.38 6.84
N LEU A 409 -11.90 -5.28 6.36
CA LEU A 409 -11.15 -6.41 5.79
C LEU A 409 -11.09 -7.57 6.78
N ILE A 410 -10.68 -7.28 8.02
CA ILE A 410 -10.56 -8.29 9.08
C ILE A 410 -11.91 -8.87 9.46
N ALA A 411 -12.94 -8.03 9.61
CA ALA A 411 -14.30 -8.49 9.93
C ALA A 411 -14.84 -9.47 8.87
N VAL A 412 -14.63 -9.19 7.58
CA VAL A 412 -15.05 -10.09 6.50
C VAL A 412 -14.25 -11.40 6.53
N ILE A 413 -12.93 -11.34 6.72
CA ILE A 413 -12.12 -12.57 6.83
C ILE A 413 -12.62 -13.43 8.01
N SER A 414 -12.95 -12.81 9.14
CA SER A 414 -13.48 -13.50 10.31
C SER A 414 -14.88 -14.06 10.09
N SER A 415 -15.77 -13.37 9.37
CA SER A 415 -17.14 -13.83 9.11
C SER A 415 -17.21 -15.01 8.13
N LEU A 416 -16.30 -15.06 7.15
CA LEU A 416 -16.19 -16.16 6.17
C LEU A 416 -15.93 -17.53 6.80
N GLN A 417 -15.63 -17.58 8.10
CA GLN A 417 -15.38 -18.82 8.82
C GLN A 417 -16.41 -19.10 9.92
N GLY A 418 -17.31 -18.15 10.19
CA GLY A 418 -18.32 -18.24 11.26
C GLY A 418 -19.69 -18.78 10.83
N GLU A 419 -19.94 -18.96 9.53
CA GLU A 419 -21.21 -19.56 9.04
C GLU A 419 -21.14 -21.09 9.08
N ASN A 420 -21.23 -21.63 10.30
CA ASN A 420 -21.81 -22.92 10.66
C ASN A 420 -22.00 -22.93 12.18
N LEU A 421 -22.92 -22.08 12.65
CA LEU A 421 -23.55 -22.22 13.96
C LEU A 421 -25.05 -22.38 13.70
N ASP A 422 -25.43 -23.59 13.28
CA ASP A 422 -26.74 -24.18 13.52
C ASP A 422 -26.56 -25.63 13.99
#